data_AF-A0A8T3R504-F1
#
_entry.id   AF-A0A8T3R504-F1
#
_cell.length_a   1.000
_cell.length_b   1.000
_cell.length_c   1.000
_cell.angle_alpha   90.00
_cell.angle_beta   90.00
_cell.angle_gamma   90.00
#
_symmetry.space_group_name_H-M   'P 1'
#
loop_
_entity.id
_entity.type
_entity.pdbx_description
1 polymer ?
#
loop_
_entity_poly.entity_id
_entity_poly.type
_entity_poly.pdbx_seq_one_letter_code
_entity_poly.pdbx_strand_id
1 'polypeptide(L)'
;MEHYPWLVFLHVLSVLIFTLGHGASAAVLLRLRAETDPVRLGALLDLSRWSLNIAGLGLLGVLITGIAAGVIGSWLGTGWFWASLALFLVVGGLMTPLGRGYLDQVRQGLGVATGNRKKDAVAAPVLAPGKLAVVLRSSRPLVISAVGVSGLAVLLWLMMFKPF
;
A
#
# COMPACT_ATOMS: atom_id res chain seq x y z
N MET A 1 -31.64 1.07 -12.18
CA MET A 1 -30.98 2.40 -12.10
C MET A 1 -30.77 2.86 -10.65
N GLU A 2 -31.56 2.39 -9.67
CA GLU A 2 -31.45 2.84 -8.26
C GLU A 2 -30.21 2.34 -7.49
N HIS A 3 -29.59 1.22 -7.91
CA HIS A 3 -28.45 0.63 -7.19
C HIS A 3 -27.07 1.09 -7.68
N TYR A 4 -26.99 1.72 -8.86
CA TYR A 4 -25.73 2.16 -9.42
C TYR A 4 -25.05 3.29 -8.59
N PRO A 5 -25.77 4.30 -8.08
CA PRO A 5 -25.18 5.29 -7.17
C PRO A 5 -24.60 4.67 -5.90
N TRP A 6 -25.26 3.65 -5.34
CA TRP A 6 -24.75 2.92 -4.17
C TRP A 6 -23.44 2.18 -4.47
N LEU A 7 -23.33 1.58 -5.66
CA LEU A 7 -22.10 0.92 -6.09
C LEU A 7 -20.94 1.91 -6.22
N VAL A 8 -21.19 3.07 -6.84
CA VAL A 8 -20.19 4.14 -6.96
C VAL A 8 -19.78 4.65 -5.57
N PHE A 9 -20.75 4.89 -4.68
CA PHE A 9 -20.48 5.27 -3.29
C PHE A 9 -19.59 4.25 -2.58
N LEU A 10 -19.92 2.96 -2.65
CA LEU A 10 -19.12 1.89 -2.05
C LEU A 10 -17.72 1.82 -2.65
N HIS A 11 -17.57 2.05 -3.95
CA HIS A 11 -16.26 2.11 -4.59
C HIS A 11 -15.42 3.26 -4.05
N VAL A 12 -15.97 4.48 -4.03
CA VAL A 12 -15.28 5.68 -3.52
C VAL A 12 -14.96 5.54 -2.04
N LEU A 13 -15.88 5.01 -1.23
CA LEU A 13 -15.64 4.71 0.18
C LEU A 13 -14.50 3.70 0.36
N SER A 14 -14.45 2.66 -0.47
CA SER A 14 -13.38 1.68 -0.44
C SER A 14 -12.03 2.29 -0.82
N VAL A 15 -12.00 3.17 -1.83
CA VAL A 15 -10.80 3.94 -2.20
C VAL A 15 -10.36 4.83 -1.04
N LEU A 16 -11.28 5.48 -0.34
CA LEU A 16 -10.97 6.31 0.84
C LEU A 16 -10.36 5.47 1.97
N ILE A 17 -10.96 4.33 2.31
CA ILE A 17 -10.43 3.42 3.34
C ILE A 17 -9.04 2.90 2.95
N PHE A 18 -8.87 2.49 1.69
CA PHE A 18 -7.60 2.04 1.15
C PHE A 18 -6.53 3.12 1.25
N THR A 19 -6.81 4.32 0.76
CA THR A 19 -5.84 5.43 0.73
C THR A 19 -5.49 5.93 2.12
N LEU A 20 -6.43 5.96 3.06
CA LEU A 20 -6.14 6.31 4.46
C LEU A 20 -5.24 5.28 5.14
N GLY A 21 -5.57 3.98 5.04
CA GLY A 21 -4.74 2.93 5.61
C GLY A 21 -3.36 2.83 4.95
N HIS A 22 -3.31 2.89 3.62
CA HIS A 22 -2.06 2.80 2.87
C HIS A 22 -1.20 4.06 3.04
N GLY A 23 -1.82 5.23 3.02
CA GLY A 23 -1.18 6.52 3.24
C GLY A 23 -0.61 6.66 4.65
N ALA A 24 -1.31 6.17 5.68
CA ALA A 24 -0.77 6.11 7.04
C ALA A 24 0.48 5.23 7.13
N SER A 25 0.49 4.06 6.48
CA SER A 25 1.69 3.23 6.38
C SER A 25 2.84 3.93 5.65
N ALA A 26 2.56 4.61 4.52
CA ALA A 26 3.56 5.40 3.81
C ALA A 26 4.14 6.54 4.68
N ALA A 27 3.30 7.23 5.45
CA ALA A 27 3.73 8.26 6.40
C ALA A 27 4.64 7.67 7.49
N VAL A 28 4.34 6.47 7.99
CA VAL A 28 5.24 5.75 8.90
C VAL A 28 6.59 5.51 8.26
N LEU A 29 6.65 5.01 7.01
CA LEU A 29 7.91 4.76 6.32
C LEU A 29 8.78 6.02 6.22
N LEU A 30 8.17 7.18 5.98
CA LEU A 30 8.85 8.47 5.97
C LEU A 30 9.32 8.88 7.36
N ARG A 31 8.49 8.67 8.39
CA ARG A 31 8.81 8.99 9.79
C ARG A 31 9.96 8.14 10.34
N LEU A 32 10.03 6.85 9.97
CA LEU A 32 11.12 5.95 10.38
C LEU A 32 12.50 6.53 10.05
N ARG A 33 12.62 7.30 8.96
CA ARG A 33 13.90 7.92 8.54
C ARG A 33 14.46 8.93 9.54
N ALA A 34 13.58 9.54 10.34
CA ALA A 34 13.91 10.58 11.30
C ALA A 34 13.94 10.08 12.74
N GLU A 35 13.66 8.79 12.96
CA GLU A 35 13.56 8.19 14.30
C GLU A 35 14.78 7.31 14.59
N THR A 36 15.28 7.41 15.83
CA THR A 36 16.46 6.66 16.28
C THR A 36 16.16 5.83 17.53
N ASP A 37 15.11 6.17 18.27
CA ASP A 37 14.71 5.45 19.48
C ASP A 37 14.10 4.08 19.09
N PRO A 38 14.71 2.95 19.51
CA PRO A 38 14.23 1.61 19.19
C PRO A 38 12.77 1.36 19.63
N VAL A 39 12.34 1.95 20.75
CA VAL A 39 10.97 1.79 21.27
C VAL A 39 9.97 2.46 20.33
N ARG A 40 10.29 3.67 19.87
CA ARG A 40 9.46 4.41 18.92
C ARG A 40 9.44 3.76 17.54
N LEU A 41 10.58 3.23 17.09
CA LEU A 41 10.65 2.46 15.84
C LEU A 41 9.73 1.23 15.90
N GLY A 42 9.72 0.50 17.01
CA GLY A 42 8.79 -0.62 17.23
C GLY A 42 7.32 -0.19 17.13
N ALA A 43 6.93 0.86 17.86
CA ALA A 43 5.57 1.39 17.83
C ALA A 43 5.12 1.85 16.42
N LEU A 44 6.02 2.47 15.66
CA LEU A 44 5.77 2.86 14.28
C LEU A 44 5.54 1.63 13.38
N LEU A 45 6.33 0.56 13.53
CA LEU A 45 6.15 -0.67 12.77
C LEU A 45 4.81 -1.35 13.05
N ASP A 46 4.35 -1.33 14.31
CA ASP A 46 3.04 -1.86 14.69
C ASP A 46 1.90 -1.02 14.10
N LEU A 47 2.01 0.31 14.14
CA LEU A 47 1.07 1.21 13.49
C LEU A 47 1.02 0.99 11.97
N SER A 48 2.18 0.79 11.33
CA SER A 48 2.24 0.46 9.89
C SER A 48 1.55 -0.87 9.61
N ARG A 49 1.69 -1.88 10.47
CA ARG A 49 1.06 -3.18 10.27
C ARG A 49 -0.46 -3.09 10.41
N TRP A 50 -0.93 -2.38 11.42
CA TRP A 50 -2.36 -2.16 11.64
C TRP A 50 -3.00 -1.37 10.50
N SER A 51 -2.37 -0.27 10.07
CA SER A 51 -2.85 0.54 8.95
C SER A 51 -2.88 -0.22 7.62
N LEU A 52 -1.92 -1.11 7.36
CA LEU A 52 -1.94 -2.00 6.20
C LEU A 52 -3.08 -3.04 6.23
N ASN A 53 -3.52 -3.48 7.42
CA ASN A 53 -4.70 -4.35 7.52
C ASN A 53 -5.97 -3.60 7.09
N ILE A 54 -6.10 -2.33 7.52
CA ILE A 54 -7.20 -1.45 7.08
C ILE A 54 -7.13 -1.21 5.56
N ALA A 55 -5.93 -0.93 5.05
CA ALA A 55 -5.72 -0.80 3.62
C ALA A 55 -6.13 -2.07 2.87
N GLY A 56 -5.84 -3.25 3.42
CA GLY A 56 -6.27 -4.54 2.86
C GLY A 56 -7.79 -4.68 2.75
N LEU A 57 -8.54 -4.21 3.74
CA LEU A 57 -10.00 -4.18 3.68
C LEU A 57 -10.51 -3.23 2.58
N GLY A 58 -9.95 -2.01 2.52
CA GLY A 58 -10.27 -1.06 1.46
C GLY A 58 -9.93 -1.59 0.07
N LEU A 59 -8.78 -2.24 -0.08
CA LEU A 59 -8.31 -2.87 -1.32
C LEU A 59 -9.31 -3.90 -1.84
N LEU A 60 -9.78 -4.80 -0.97
CA LEU A 60 -10.79 -5.79 -1.33
C LEU A 60 -12.08 -5.10 -1.78
N GLY A 61 -12.51 -4.06 -1.06
CA GLY A 61 -13.67 -3.25 -1.43
C GLY A 61 -13.52 -2.61 -2.82
N VAL A 62 -12.37 -1.99 -3.12
CA VAL A 62 -12.07 -1.36 -4.41
C VAL A 62 -12.15 -2.38 -5.55
N LEU A 63 -11.55 -3.56 -5.37
CA LEU A 63 -11.56 -4.61 -6.40
C LEU A 63 -12.97 -5.15 -6.65
N ILE A 64 -13.72 -5.49 -5.59
CA ILE A 64 -15.06 -6.04 -5.71
C ILE A 64 -16.00 -5.03 -6.38
N THR A 65 -16.01 -3.80 -5.89
CA THR A 65 -16.89 -2.74 -6.40
C THR A 65 -16.49 -2.26 -7.78
N GLY A 66 -15.19 -2.19 -8.09
CA GLY A 66 -14.68 -1.80 -9.41
C GLY A 66 -15.00 -2.83 -10.49
N ILE A 67 -14.82 -4.12 -10.19
CA ILE A 67 -15.21 -5.21 -11.11
C ILE A 67 -16.73 -5.22 -11.32
N ALA A 68 -17.51 -5.10 -10.24
CA ALA A 68 -18.97 -5.01 -10.33
C ALA A 68 -19.42 -3.81 -11.19
N ALA A 69 -18.76 -2.65 -11.05
CA ALA A 69 -19.05 -1.47 -11.86
C ALA A 69 -18.70 -1.70 -13.34
N GLY A 70 -17.60 -2.39 -13.63
CA GLY A 70 -17.24 -2.78 -15.00
C GLY A 70 -18.26 -3.71 -15.66
N VAL A 71 -18.80 -4.68 -14.91
CA VAL A 71 -19.84 -5.60 -15.40
C VAL A 71 -21.16 -4.87 -15.63
N ILE A 72 -21.64 -4.11 -14.63
CA ILE A 72 -22.94 -3.39 -14.71
C ILE A 72 -22.89 -2.27 -15.75
N GLY A 73 -21.76 -1.56 -15.83
CA GLY A 73 -21.53 -0.49 -16.80
C GLY A 73 -21.22 -0.98 -18.22
N SER A 74 -21.11 -2.30 -18.44
CA SER A 74 -20.70 -2.88 -19.73
C SER A 74 -19.34 -2.36 -20.24
N TRP A 75 -18.42 -2.03 -19.34
CA TRP A 75 -17.10 -1.45 -19.66
C TRP A 75 -16.01 -2.47 -19.96
N LEU A 76 -16.33 -3.76 -19.92
CA LEU A 76 -15.38 -4.84 -20.18
C LEU A 76 -14.79 -4.80 -21.61
N GLY A 77 -15.45 -4.13 -22.55
CA GLY A 77 -14.94 -3.89 -23.90
C GLY A 77 -14.15 -2.59 -24.08
N THR A 78 -14.04 -1.76 -23.04
CA THR A 78 -13.34 -0.46 -23.11
C THR A 78 -11.88 -0.58 -22.69
N GLY A 79 -10.99 0.11 -23.40
CA GLY A 79 -9.56 -0.01 -23.12
C GLY A 79 -9.17 0.63 -21.79
N TRP A 80 -9.77 1.76 -21.41
CA TRP A 80 -9.45 2.48 -20.18
C TRP A 80 -9.70 1.64 -18.92
N PHE A 81 -10.71 0.77 -18.94
CA PHE A 81 -11.04 -0.11 -17.82
C PHE A 81 -9.89 -1.10 -17.57
N TRP A 82 -9.44 -1.78 -18.62
CA TRP A 82 -8.31 -2.71 -18.54
C TRP A 82 -6.99 -2.00 -18.25
N ALA A 83 -6.77 -0.82 -18.82
CA ALA A 83 -5.58 -0.01 -18.53
C ALA A 83 -5.53 0.35 -17.03
N SER A 84 -6.66 0.71 -16.44
CA SER A 84 -6.77 1.02 -15.01
C SER A 84 -6.51 -0.21 -14.14
N LEU A 85 -7.11 -1.35 -14.48
CA LEU A 85 -6.89 -2.60 -13.75
C LEU A 85 -5.43 -3.05 -13.84
N ALA A 86 -4.84 -3.03 -15.03
CA ALA A 86 -3.45 -3.39 -15.25
C ALA A 86 -2.51 -2.43 -14.49
N LEU A 87 -2.72 -1.12 -14.59
CA LEU A 87 -1.93 -0.13 -13.86
C LEU A 87 -2.01 -0.36 -12.34
N PHE A 88 -3.22 -0.62 -11.82
CA PHE A 88 -3.43 -0.91 -10.42
C PHE A 88 -2.63 -2.14 -9.96
N LEU A 89 -2.69 -3.23 -10.73
CA LEU A 89 -1.95 -4.46 -10.44
C LEU A 89 -0.44 -4.27 -10.55
N VAL A 90 0.04 -3.53 -11.53
CA VAL A 90 1.48 -3.23 -11.72
C VAL A 90 2.00 -2.38 -10.57
N VAL A 91 1.32 -1.29 -10.21
CA VAL A 91 1.73 -0.41 -9.11
C VAL A 91 1.70 -1.17 -7.79
N GLY A 92 0.61 -1.90 -7.49
CA GLY A 92 0.49 -2.71 -6.27
C GLY A 92 1.54 -3.83 -6.20
N GLY A 93 1.77 -4.51 -7.33
CA GLY A 93 2.77 -5.56 -7.47
C GLY A 93 4.20 -5.05 -7.30
N LEU A 94 4.50 -3.83 -7.73
CA LEU A 94 5.80 -3.19 -7.56
C LEU A 94 6.02 -2.70 -6.12
N MET A 95 5.01 -2.07 -5.52
CA MET A 95 5.12 -1.50 -4.17
C MET A 95 5.22 -2.58 -3.09
N THR A 96 4.59 -3.74 -3.28
CA THR A 96 4.54 -4.82 -2.29
C THR A 96 5.93 -5.37 -1.89
N PRO A 97 6.78 -5.85 -2.82
CA PRO A 97 8.11 -6.35 -2.47
C PRO A 97 9.03 -5.23 -1.98
N LEU A 98 8.94 -4.02 -2.54
CA LEU A 98 9.75 -2.86 -2.13
C LEU A 98 9.47 -2.45 -0.68
N GLY A 99 8.19 -2.34 -0.31
CA GLY A 99 7.77 -2.00 1.05
C GLY A 99 8.12 -3.08 2.06
N ARG A 100 7.86 -4.36 1.72
CA ARG A 100 8.22 -5.50 2.58
C ARG A 100 9.72 -5.56 2.84
N GLY A 101 10.53 -5.51 1.78
CA GLY A 101 11.98 -5.57 1.90
C GLY A 101 12.57 -4.47 2.79
N TYR A 102 12.02 -3.25 2.72
CA TYR A 102 12.43 -2.15 3.59
C TYR A 102 12.02 -2.38 5.06
N LEU A 103 10.74 -2.68 5.31
CA LEU A 103 10.24 -2.88 6.67
C LEU A 103 10.88 -4.08 7.37
N ASP A 104 11.17 -5.15 6.63
CA ASP A 104 11.83 -6.34 7.17
C ASP A 104 13.28 -6.04 7.57
N GLN A 105 14.03 -5.25 6.78
CA GLN A 105 15.37 -4.79 7.18
C GLN A 105 15.34 -3.95 8.46
N VAL A 106 14.31 -3.10 8.64
CA VAL A 106 14.15 -2.32 9.88
C VAL A 106 13.83 -3.22 11.07
N ARG A 107 12.94 -4.22 10.90
CA ARG A 107 12.62 -5.21 11.95
C ARG A 107 13.84 -6.03 12.37
N GLN A 108 14.64 -6.50 11.41
CA GLN A 108 15.89 -7.22 11.68
C GLN A 108 16.86 -6.36 12.50
N GLY A 109 16.92 -5.06 12.24
CA GLY A 109 17.78 -4.14 12.97
C GLY A 109 17.35 -3.90 14.42
N LEU A 110 16.08 -4.14 14.73
CA LEU A 110 15.53 -4.07 16.08
C LEU A 110 15.56 -5.42 16.80
N GLY A 111 16.07 -6.48 16.16
CA GLY A 111 15.99 -7.85 16.70
C GLY A 111 14.55 -8.38 16.82
N VAL A 112 13.59 -7.74 16.14
CA VAL A 112 12.19 -8.16 16.11
C VAL A 112 12.03 -9.20 15.02
N ALA A 113 11.30 -10.28 15.32
CA ALA A 113 11.04 -11.34 14.36
C ALA A 113 10.46 -10.79 13.04
N THR A 114 11.08 -11.16 11.93
CA THR A 114 10.57 -10.88 10.58
C THR A 114 9.60 -11.96 10.13
N GLY A 115 8.51 -11.56 9.48
CA GLY A 115 7.51 -12.49 8.95
C GLY A 115 6.09 -11.98 9.10
N ASN A 116 5.26 -12.18 8.07
CA ASN A 116 3.86 -11.74 8.08
C ASN A 116 2.96 -12.68 8.91
N ARG A 117 3.42 -13.91 9.17
CA ARG A 117 2.74 -15.01 9.86
C ARG A 117 3.61 -15.54 11.02
N LYS A 118 2.98 -15.92 12.13
CA LYS A 118 3.65 -16.50 13.32
C LYS A 118 4.48 -17.77 13.00
N LYS A 119 4.16 -18.45 11.89
CA LYS A 119 4.88 -19.63 11.36
C LYS A 119 6.15 -19.28 10.56
N ASP A 120 6.26 -18.07 10.04
CA ASP A 120 7.40 -17.60 9.24
C ASP A 120 8.37 -16.75 10.08
N ALA A 121 8.11 -16.66 11.40
CA ALA A 121 8.91 -15.92 12.35
C ALA A 121 10.25 -16.63 12.56
N VAL A 122 11.21 -16.33 11.69
CA VAL A 122 12.61 -16.69 11.91
C VAL A 122 13.21 -15.63 12.83
N ALA A 123 13.95 -16.07 13.85
CA ALA A 123 14.79 -15.17 14.63
C ALA A 123 15.73 -14.44 13.67
N ALA A 124 15.48 -13.15 13.46
CA ALA A 124 16.26 -12.34 12.56
C ALA A 124 17.70 -12.26 13.06
N PRO A 125 18.72 -12.46 12.19
CA PRO A 125 20.09 -12.10 12.54
C PRO A 125 20.12 -10.62 12.88
N VAL A 126 20.58 -10.27 14.09
CA VAL A 126 20.74 -8.88 14.50
C VAL A 126 21.67 -8.18 13.50
N LEU A 127 21.20 -7.12 12.85
CA LEU A 127 22.03 -6.35 11.92
C LEU A 127 23.28 -5.83 12.66
N ALA A 128 24.44 -5.89 11.99
CA ALA A 128 25.69 -5.34 12.51
C ALA A 128 25.51 -3.87 12.97
N PRO A 129 26.16 -3.45 14.07
CA PRO A 129 26.04 -2.09 14.60
C PRO A 129 26.24 -1.03 13.49
N GLY A 130 25.29 -0.10 13.36
CA GLY A 130 25.33 0.97 12.36
C GLY A 130 24.61 0.68 11.02
N LYS A 131 24.29 -0.58 10.68
CA LYS A 131 23.54 -0.87 9.44
C LYS A 131 22.09 -0.39 9.47
N LEU A 132 21.45 -0.37 10.64
CA LEU A 132 20.09 0.14 10.80
C LEU A 132 19.99 1.63 10.39
N ALA A 133 20.95 2.46 10.80
CA ALA A 133 20.98 3.87 10.43
C ALA A 133 21.11 4.09 8.91
N VAL A 134 21.86 3.24 8.21
CA VAL A 134 21.98 3.28 6.75
C VAL A 134 20.66 2.92 6.08
N VAL A 135 19.98 1.87 6.55
CA VAL A 135 18.67 1.45 6.02
C VAL A 135 17.64 2.57 6.21
N LEU A 136 17.56 3.15 7.41
CA LEU A 136 16.62 4.23 7.75
C LEU A 136 16.86 5.48 6.90
N ARG A 137 18.11 5.78 6.53
CA ARG A 137 18.43 6.95 5.69
C ARG A 137 18.24 6.72 4.18
N SER A 138 17.86 5.52 3.76
CA SER A 138 17.67 5.21 2.34
C SER A 138 16.54 6.01 1.70
N SER A 139 16.63 6.23 0.38
CA SER A 139 15.58 6.92 -0.40
C SER A 139 14.38 6.03 -0.72
N ARG A 140 14.39 4.74 -0.32
CA ARG A 140 13.33 3.77 -0.64
C ARG A 140 11.93 4.25 -0.23
N PRO A 141 11.71 4.78 1.00
CA PRO A 141 10.42 5.35 1.38
C PRO A 141 9.91 6.45 0.46
N LEU A 142 10.80 7.32 -0.06
CA LEU A 142 10.40 8.40 -0.98
C LEU A 142 10.00 7.85 -2.33
N VAL A 143 10.80 6.93 -2.88
CA VAL A 143 10.51 6.31 -4.18
C VAL A 143 9.18 5.57 -4.13
N ILE A 144 8.95 4.76 -3.08
CA ILE A 144 7.68 4.03 -2.90
C ILE A 144 6.50 5.02 -2.79
N SER A 145 6.65 6.10 -2.02
CA SER A 145 5.59 7.11 -1.88
C SER A 145 5.31 7.83 -3.19
N ALA A 146 6.34 8.20 -3.95
CA ALA A 146 6.21 8.85 -5.25
C ALA A 146 5.52 7.94 -6.28
N VAL A 147 5.89 6.65 -6.32
CA VAL A 147 5.23 5.64 -7.16
C VAL A 147 3.75 5.50 -6.79
N GLY A 148 3.44 5.46 -5.49
CA GLY A 148 2.06 5.38 -5.02
C GLY A 148 1.21 6.60 -5.41
N VAL A 149 1.72 7.81 -5.18
CA VAL A 149 1.03 9.06 -5.52
C VAL A 149 0.82 9.20 -7.03
N SER A 150 1.86 8.95 -7.82
CA SER A 150 1.77 9.02 -9.29
C SER A 150 0.82 7.96 -9.85
N GLY A 151 0.89 6.73 -9.36
CA GLY A 151 -0.04 5.66 -9.73
C GLY A 151 -1.50 6.03 -9.44
N LEU A 152 -1.78 6.56 -8.24
CA LEU A 152 -3.13 7.00 -7.87
C LEU A 152 -3.62 8.17 -8.73
N ALA A 153 -2.77 9.15 -9.05
CA ALA A 153 -3.13 10.28 -9.89
C ALA A 153 -3.52 9.83 -11.31
N VAL A 154 -2.76 8.88 -11.89
CA VAL A 154 -3.07 8.33 -13.22
C VAL A 154 -4.35 7.48 -13.18
N LEU A 155 -4.57 6.69 -12.14
CA LEU A 155 -5.81 5.92 -11.96
C LEU A 155 -7.04 6.84 -11.86
N LEU A 156 -6.93 7.92 -11.09
CA LEU A 156 -7.98 8.93 -10.98
C LEU A 156 -8.31 9.53 -12.35
N TRP A 157 -7.27 9.89 -13.12
CA TRP A 157 -7.45 10.43 -14.47
C TRP A 157 -8.14 9.43 -15.40
N LEU A 158 -7.70 8.17 -15.43
CA LEU A 158 -8.31 7.12 -16.25
C LEU A 158 -9.80 6.91 -15.92
N MET A 159 -10.14 6.87 -14.63
CA MET A 159 -11.51 6.67 -14.15
C MET A 159 -12.42 7.86 -14.42
N MET A 160 -11.87 9.08 -14.35
CA MET A 160 -12.62 10.32 -14.54
C MET A 160 -12.86 10.62 -16.02
N PHE A 161 -11.83 10.52 -16.85
CA PHE A 161 -11.88 10.99 -18.25
C PHE A 161 -12.16 9.89 -19.27
N LYS A 162 -11.93 8.61 -18.92
CA LYS A 162 -12.26 7.44 -19.77
C LYS A 162 -11.82 7.61 -21.23
N PRO A 163 -10.53 7.86 -21.48
CA PRO A 163 -10.05 8.41 -22.76
C PRO A 163 -10.16 7.49 -23.98
N PHE A 164 -10.38 6.18 -23.82
CA PHE A 164 -10.44 5.19 -24.91
C PHE A 164 -11.14 3.89 -24.48
#